data_AF-A0A1G3PHJ7-F1
#
_entry.id   AF-A0A1G3PHJ7-F1
#
_cell.length_a   1.000
_cell.length_b   1.000
_cell.length_c   1.000
_cell.angle_alpha   90.00
_cell.angle_beta   90.00
_cell.angle_gamma   90.00
#
_symmetry.space_group_name_H-M   'P 1'
#
loop_
_entity.id
_entity.type
_entity.pdbx_description
1 polymer ?
#
loop_
_entity_poly.entity_id
_entity_poly.type
_entity_poly.pdbx_seq_one_letter_code
_entity_poly.pdbx_strand_id
1 'polypeptide(L)'
;MRKEDNKEPAAAGTSASEKAQIGMLLQRIRPDKDQQLVEEIARSDMKADEKIRKIMGVDQKLSEMEGALDMKPNPVEVKVEKKPFSMEEVAKKNRRLIKVRQKKEKYFQFLFKHFLKIREFGKKSGLISSSFFPPRVWINPEYKKVVLPGFQNDSAILIRALKPLLQTGWIFLEKTEYNLLVQFRKLCESILNAAPENKQKTGVLELFREVERRFLVCQYQPEFAPIIIDSIIMLMKRSKRNDHDIQEALFHLRRLLTANTANPSLFDFLLVLNMAEYKKFLEFKEILQLVPGILISNFRYECDPQTQVEIDQYIEKNEAKIDELVARKMEIDKVERFMKRFVGEGSSGGDDIDFRLLRQLYDYGSRTGKTGFSQDQNALPVFAQNLFLQFTDNLDPLMGDKVEVEGFGPIRIFEKDMFKREFGVMQTMIHHLSQESFNSPHLSRERLYQIKYPHKDTNPSQGEASIFKALTSISDIVLEIGKKVGAVCMIYQEQPDGAANKGGIEPVSQAVIDRGYYSVPYWNKKIQIKGYFDGQTVEGALGQIASISFLIACFFYDDNMQSALSDRRSYIEEIQAIKKVLKRVADPAVYETIHRKYPF
;
A
#
# COMPACT_ATOMS: atom_id res chain seq x y z
N MET A 1 38.25 70.43 -41.96
CA MET A 1 36.87 70.05 -42.30
C MET A 1 36.89 68.91 -43.31
N ARG A 2 36.86 67.66 -42.82
CA ARG A 2 36.59 66.45 -43.62
C ARG A 2 35.54 65.66 -42.84
N LYS A 3 34.42 65.36 -43.50
CA LYS A 3 33.40 64.42 -43.03
C LYS A 3 33.99 63.02 -43.17
N GLU A 4 33.98 62.24 -42.09
CA GLU A 4 34.22 60.80 -42.13
C GLU A 4 32.97 60.07 -41.67
N ASP A 5 32.76 58.94 -42.32
CA ASP A 5 31.51 58.23 -42.49
C ASP A 5 31.11 57.40 -41.28
N ASN A 6 29.81 57.41 -41.00
CA ASN A 6 29.17 56.56 -40.00
C ASN A 6 29.00 55.14 -40.59
N LYS A 7 29.88 54.21 -40.21
CA LYS A 7 29.71 52.77 -40.51
C LYS A 7 28.78 52.13 -39.48
N GLU A 8 27.68 51.57 -39.96
CA GLU A 8 26.75 50.73 -39.21
C GLU A 8 27.47 49.54 -38.52
N PRO A 9 27.11 49.18 -37.28
CA PRO A 9 27.65 48.00 -36.62
C PRO A 9 27.06 46.72 -37.22
N ALA A 10 27.95 45.79 -37.58
CA ALA A 10 27.65 44.48 -38.12
C ALA A 10 26.70 43.67 -37.22
N ALA A 11 25.74 42.98 -37.85
CA ALA A 11 24.74 42.14 -37.21
C ALA A 11 25.38 41.07 -36.31
N ALA A 12 25.09 41.15 -35.01
CA ALA A 12 25.45 40.13 -34.03
C ALA A 12 24.83 38.78 -34.43
N GLY A 13 25.68 37.77 -34.63
CA GLY A 13 25.26 36.42 -34.96
C GLY A 13 24.46 35.79 -33.82
N THR A 14 23.30 35.24 -34.17
CA THR A 14 22.42 34.43 -33.30
C THR A 14 23.21 33.35 -32.55
N SER A 15 23.08 33.28 -31.22
CA SER A 15 23.82 32.30 -30.42
C SER A 15 23.34 30.86 -30.67
N ALA A 16 24.21 29.87 -30.48
CA ALA A 16 23.83 28.45 -30.65
C ALA A 16 22.70 28.02 -29.68
N SER A 17 22.65 28.66 -28.50
CA SER A 17 21.61 28.45 -27.49
C SER A 17 20.23 28.91 -27.98
N GLU A 18 20.16 30.10 -28.59
CA GLU A 18 18.92 30.64 -29.16
C GLU A 18 18.36 29.76 -30.28
N LYS A 19 19.22 29.21 -31.15
CA LYS A 19 18.79 28.30 -32.22
C LYS A 19 18.21 26.99 -31.67
N ALA A 20 18.84 26.43 -30.64
CA ALA A 20 18.33 25.22 -29.98
C ALA A 20 16.96 25.47 -29.32
N GLN A 21 16.80 26.62 -28.66
CA GLN A 21 15.55 26.98 -27.99
C GLN A 21 14.39 27.20 -28.98
N ILE A 22 14.65 27.85 -30.12
CA ILE A 22 13.64 27.98 -31.19
C ILE A 22 13.27 26.59 -31.74
N GLY A 23 14.24 25.70 -31.94
CA GLY A 23 14.00 24.33 -32.39
C GLY A 23 13.08 23.55 -31.46
N MET A 24 13.30 23.65 -30.15
CA MET A 24 12.42 23.02 -29.15
C MET A 24 11.00 23.60 -29.17
N LEU A 25 10.87 24.92 -29.31
CA LEU A 25 9.56 25.57 -29.38
C LEU A 25 8.78 25.15 -30.64
N LEU A 26 9.44 24.97 -31.79
CA LEU A 26 8.78 24.57 -33.04
C LEU A 26 8.24 23.13 -33.01
N GLN A 27 8.78 22.24 -32.19
CA GLN A 27 8.34 20.85 -32.07
C GLN A 27 7.05 20.65 -31.25
N ARG A 28 6.56 21.68 -30.55
CA ARG A 28 5.29 21.60 -29.81
C ARG A 28 4.10 21.52 -30.77
N ILE A 29 3.18 20.59 -30.50
CA ILE A 29 1.93 20.42 -31.25
C ILE A 29 0.95 21.53 -30.83
N ARG A 30 0.35 22.20 -31.81
CA ARG A 30 -0.60 23.32 -31.62
C ARG A 30 -1.79 23.19 -32.58
N PRO A 31 -2.93 23.84 -32.31
CA PRO A 31 -3.99 24.01 -33.30
C PRO A 31 -3.48 24.72 -34.56
N ASP A 32 -4.05 24.39 -35.72
CA ASP A 32 -3.55 24.83 -37.04
C ASP A 32 -3.34 26.34 -37.18
N LYS A 33 -4.22 27.15 -36.57
CA LYS A 33 -4.12 28.62 -36.62
C LYS A 33 -2.92 29.15 -35.84
N ASP A 34 -2.63 28.57 -34.67
CA ASP A 34 -1.53 28.99 -33.82
C ASP A 34 -0.20 28.44 -34.33
N GLN A 35 -0.23 27.24 -34.94
CA GLN A 35 0.92 26.66 -35.63
C GLN A 35 1.35 27.53 -36.83
N GLN A 36 0.40 28.01 -37.64
CA GLN A 36 0.68 28.94 -38.74
C GLN A 36 1.31 30.25 -38.24
N LEU A 37 0.82 30.79 -37.12
CA LEU A 37 1.33 32.03 -36.54
C LEU A 37 2.74 31.86 -35.96
N VAL A 38 3.04 30.70 -35.36
CA VAL A 38 4.39 30.34 -34.90
C VAL A 38 5.36 30.17 -36.06
N GLU A 39 4.92 29.56 -37.17
CA GLU A 39 5.74 29.44 -38.39
C GLU A 39 6.00 30.81 -39.04
N GLU A 40 5.03 31.71 -39.02
CA GLU A 40 5.19 33.09 -39.50
C GLU A 40 6.21 33.86 -38.65
N ILE A 41 6.12 33.74 -37.32
CA ILE A 41 7.11 34.32 -36.40
C ILE A 41 8.50 33.72 -36.65
N ALA A 42 8.60 32.41 -36.87
CA ALA A 42 9.87 31.74 -37.13
C ALA A 42 10.52 32.19 -38.44
N ARG A 43 9.72 32.48 -39.48
CA ARG A 43 10.17 32.93 -40.80
C ARG A 43 10.46 34.43 -40.89
N SER A 44 9.95 35.24 -39.96
CA SER A 44 10.18 36.69 -39.95
C SER A 44 11.67 37.08 -39.75
N ASP A 45 12.05 38.29 -40.12
CA ASP A 45 13.43 38.80 -39.94
C ASP A 45 13.73 39.33 -38.52
N MET A 46 12.96 38.90 -37.52
CA MET A 46 13.16 39.29 -36.12
C MET A 46 14.42 38.66 -35.50
N LYS A 47 14.99 39.34 -34.50
CA LYS A 47 16.08 38.77 -33.66
C LYS A 47 15.57 37.54 -32.91
N ALA A 48 16.44 36.57 -32.66
CA ALA A 48 16.04 35.28 -32.09
C ALA A 48 15.37 35.40 -30.72
N ASP A 49 15.87 36.28 -29.84
CA ASP A 49 15.25 36.53 -28.53
C ASP A 49 13.79 37.01 -28.66
N GLU A 50 13.52 37.84 -29.68
CA GLU A 50 12.19 38.36 -29.94
C GLU A 50 11.27 37.27 -30.51
N LYS A 51 11.80 36.38 -31.37
CA LYS A 51 11.08 35.20 -31.85
C LYS A 51 10.69 34.26 -30.70
N ILE A 52 11.64 33.94 -29.82
CA ILE A 52 11.41 33.10 -28.64
C ILE A 52 10.30 33.70 -27.78
N ARG A 53 10.38 35.00 -27.48
CA ARG A 53 9.39 35.69 -26.65
C ARG A 53 7.99 35.68 -27.26
N LYS A 54 7.88 35.90 -28.58
CA LYS A 54 6.59 35.88 -29.28
C LYS A 54 6.00 34.48 -29.34
N ILE A 55 6.79 33.45 -29.64
CA ILE A 55 6.31 32.05 -29.66
C ILE A 55 5.85 31.61 -28.26
N MET A 56 6.60 31.94 -27.21
CA MET A 56 6.17 31.67 -25.83
C MET A 56 4.87 32.40 -25.46
N GLY A 57 4.66 33.62 -25.98
CA GLY A 57 3.41 34.36 -25.78
C GLY A 57 2.20 33.72 -26.47
N VAL A 58 2.39 33.01 -27.59
CA VAL A 58 1.34 32.21 -28.24
C VAL A 58 1.00 31.01 -27.37
N ASP A 59 2.02 30.26 -26.93
CA ASP A 59 1.85 29.09 -26.05
C ASP A 59 1.16 29.46 -24.73
N GLN A 60 1.48 30.61 -24.14
CA GLN A 60 0.86 31.07 -22.90
C GLN A 60 -0.63 31.39 -23.08
N LYS A 61 -1.02 32.05 -24.18
CA LYS A 61 -2.43 32.32 -24.49
C LYS A 61 -3.22 31.03 -24.72
N LEU A 62 -2.59 30.01 -25.30
CA LEU A 62 -3.17 28.70 -25.50
C LEU A 62 -3.49 28.03 -24.16
N SER A 63 -2.53 28.00 -23.23
CA SER A 63 -2.74 27.49 -21.87
C SER A 63 -3.81 28.26 -21.08
N GLU A 64 -3.88 29.58 -21.25
CA GLU A 64 -4.90 30.42 -20.62
C GLU A 64 -6.31 30.17 -21.22
N MET A 65 -6.41 29.88 -22.52
CA MET A 65 -7.66 29.51 -23.18
C MET A 65 -8.10 28.08 -22.84
N GLU A 66 -7.19 27.12 -22.75
CA GLU A 66 -7.49 25.75 -22.28
C GLU A 66 -7.96 25.76 -20.81
N GLY A 67 -7.32 26.58 -19.96
CA GLY A 67 -7.77 26.78 -18.57
C GLY A 67 -9.12 27.52 -18.44
N ALA A 68 -9.52 28.30 -19.45
CA ALA A 68 -10.79 29.03 -19.47
C ALA A 68 -11.95 28.26 -20.14
N LEU A 69 -11.65 27.33 -21.05
CA LEU A 69 -12.65 26.47 -21.72
C LEU A 69 -13.22 25.37 -20.82
N ASP A 70 -12.60 25.11 -19.66
CA ASP A 70 -13.20 24.33 -18.57
C ASP A 70 -14.28 25.11 -17.79
N MET A 71 -14.52 26.39 -18.10
CA MET A 71 -15.52 27.23 -17.43
C MET A 71 -16.26 28.18 -18.38
N LYS A 72 -17.10 27.68 -19.30
CA LYS A 72 -18.45 28.23 -19.58
C LYS A 72 -19.24 27.43 -20.63
N PRO A 73 -20.58 27.32 -20.49
CA PRO A 73 -21.43 26.44 -21.28
C PRO A 73 -21.92 27.11 -22.57
N ASN A 74 -21.97 26.35 -23.67
CA ASN A 74 -22.72 26.71 -24.88
C ASN A 74 -24.09 26.00 -24.88
N PRO A 75 -25.18 26.62 -25.38
CA PRO A 75 -26.54 26.13 -25.26
C PRO A 75 -26.82 25.10 -26.36
N VAL A 76 -26.34 23.88 -26.16
CA VAL A 76 -26.94 22.70 -26.78
C VAL A 76 -28.14 22.34 -25.91
N GLU A 77 -29.22 21.81 -26.48
CA GLU A 77 -30.31 21.22 -25.71
C GLU A 77 -29.79 20.07 -24.85
N VAL A 78 -29.34 20.44 -23.65
CA VAL A 78 -28.87 19.53 -22.63
C VAL A 78 -30.11 18.83 -22.10
N LYS A 79 -30.36 17.60 -22.59
CA LYS A 79 -30.82 16.55 -21.69
C LYS A 79 -29.86 16.62 -20.51
N VAL A 80 -30.36 17.13 -19.38
CA VAL A 80 -29.62 17.25 -18.13
C VAL A 80 -29.19 15.84 -17.73
N GLU A 81 -28.04 15.41 -18.22
CA GLU A 81 -27.22 14.40 -17.59
C GLU A 81 -26.85 15.00 -16.24
N LYS A 82 -27.72 14.71 -15.27
CA LYS A 82 -27.45 14.94 -13.86
C LYS A 82 -26.10 14.28 -13.60
N LYS A 83 -25.05 15.08 -13.35
CA LYS A 83 -23.81 14.58 -12.75
C LYS A 83 -24.24 13.57 -11.68
N PRO A 84 -23.72 12.33 -11.67
CA PRO A 84 -24.10 11.36 -10.66
C PRO A 84 -23.88 12.05 -9.32
N PHE A 85 -24.97 12.26 -8.57
CA PHE A 85 -24.88 12.87 -7.24
C PHE A 85 -23.80 12.09 -6.50
N SER A 86 -22.82 12.77 -5.94
CA SER A 86 -21.87 12.11 -5.05
C SER A 86 -22.69 11.35 -4.02
N MET A 87 -22.41 10.06 -3.80
CA MET A 87 -23.19 9.23 -2.87
C MET A 87 -23.29 9.86 -1.47
N GLU A 88 -22.35 10.74 -1.13
CA GLU A 88 -22.37 11.56 0.07
C GLU A 88 -23.50 12.61 0.08
N GLU A 89 -23.76 13.27 -1.04
CA GLU A 89 -24.88 14.21 -1.19
C GLU A 89 -26.22 13.48 -1.07
N VAL A 90 -26.30 12.27 -1.62
CA VAL A 90 -27.46 11.38 -1.46
C VAL A 90 -27.68 11.04 0.01
N ALA A 91 -26.62 10.63 0.73
CA ALA A 91 -26.71 10.35 2.17
C ALA A 91 -27.13 11.58 2.98
N LYS A 92 -26.53 12.76 2.72
CA LYS A 92 -26.89 14.02 3.38
C LYS A 92 -28.34 14.42 3.10
N LYS A 93 -28.83 14.21 1.88
CA LYS A 93 -30.22 14.47 1.50
C LYS A 93 -31.17 13.51 2.19
N ASN A 94 -30.87 12.20 2.19
CA ASN A 94 -31.66 11.18 2.85
C ASN A 94 -31.78 11.43 4.35
N ARG A 95 -30.70 11.90 4.99
CA ARG A 95 -30.73 12.30 6.42
C ARG A 95 -31.74 13.39 6.76
N ARG A 96 -32.08 14.26 5.80
CA ARG A 96 -33.10 15.31 5.99
C ARG A 96 -34.53 14.79 5.82
N LEU A 97 -34.69 13.62 5.20
CA LEU A 97 -35.99 13.02 4.87
C LEU A 97 -36.41 11.91 5.85
N ILE A 98 -35.59 11.61 6.86
CA ILE A 98 -35.88 10.54 7.84
C ILE A 98 -37.07 10.89 8.75
N LYS A 99 -37.44 12.16 8.92
CA LYS A 99 -38.57 12.53 9.78
C LYS A 99 -39.87 12.53 8.98
N VAL A 100 -40.86 11.76 9.44
CA VAL A 100 -42.23 11.81 8.90
C VAL A 100 -42.82 13.20 9.13
N ARG A 101 -43.37 13.83 8.08
CA ARG A 101 -44.09 15.09 8.21
C ARG A 101 -45.44 14.86 8.88
N GLN A 102 -45.52 15.18 10.17
CA GLN A 102 -46.76 15.08 10.94
C GLN A 102 -47.66 16.30 10.73
N LYS A 103 -48.99 16.07 10.78
CA LYS A 103 -50.00 17.13 10.81
C LYS A 103 -50.54 17.24 12.23
N LYS A 104 -50.83 18.47 12.67
CA LYS A 104 -51.45 18.71 13.97
C LYS A 104 -52.88 18.18 13.97
N GLU A 105 -53.23 17.38 14.97
CA GLU A 105 -54.56 16.81 15.11
C GLU A 105 -55.60 17.88 15.42
N LYS A 106 -56.81 17.70 14.88
CA LYS A 106 -57.95 18.59 15.17
C LYS A 106 -58.35 18.43 16.64
N TYR A 107 -58.93 19.48 17.23
CA TYR A 107 -59.25 19.54 18.66
C TYR A 107 -60.03 18.31 19.18
N PHE A 108 -61.12 17.93 18.52
CA PHE A 108 -61.93 16.78 18.94
C PHE A 108 -61.23 15.43 18.73
N GLN A 109 -60.43 15.29 17.68
CA GLN A 109 -59.63 14.08 17.46
C GLN A 109 -58.57 13.92 18.56
N PHE A 110 -57.89 15.01 18.91
CA PHE A 110 -57.00 15.05 20.06
C PHE A 110 -57.73 14.64 21.35
N LEU A 111 -58.86 15.29 21.66
CA LEU A 111 -59.59 15.08 22.91
C LEU A 111 -60.04 13.62 23.09
N PHE A 112 -60.69 13.04 22.07
CA PHE A 112 -61.32 11.73 22.20
C PHE A 112 -60.39 10.56 21.86
N LYS A 113 -59.39 10.74 20.98
CA LYS A 113 -58.53 9.62 20.53
C LYS A 113 -57.14 9.61 21.16
N HIS A 114 -56.57 10.77 21.47
CA HIS A 114 -55.16 10.88 21.83
C HIS A 114 -54.92 11.35 23.26
N PHE A 115 -55.78 12.22 23.81
CA PHE A 115 -55.55 12.89 25.10
C PHE A 115 -55.34 11.90 26.26
N LEU A 116 -56.19 10.89 26.39
CA LEU A 116 -56.06 9.87 27.45
C LEU A 116 -54.76 9.08 27.32
N LYS A 117 -54.40 8.65 26.10
CA LYS A 117 -53.15 7.93 25.83
C LYS A 117 -51.92 8.76 26.15
N ILE A 118 -51.92 10.04 25.73
CA ILE A 118 -50.84 10.99 26.03
C ILE A 118 -50.74 11.23 27.54
N ARG A 119 -51.89 11.36 28.23
CA ARG A 119 -51.92 11.54 29.68
C ARG A 119 -51.37 10.31 30.42
N GLU A 120 -51.74 9.10 30.00
CA GLU A 120 -51.20 7.86 30.56
C GLU A 120 -49.70 7.73 30.33
N PHE A 121 -49.24 8.03 29.11
CA PHE A 121 -47.81 8.08 28.79
C PHE A 121 -47.07 9.13 29.65
N GLY A 122 -47.68 10.30 29.83
CA GLY A 122 -47.16 11.38 30.68
C GLY A 122 -47.02 10.99 32.14
N LYS A 123 -48.00 10.24 32.68
CA LYS A 123 -47.93 9.70 34.05
C LYS A 123 -46.78 8.71 34.23
N LYS A 124 -46.51 7.86 33.23
CA LYS A 124 -45.43 6.87 33.27
C LYS A 124 -44.05 7.50 33.16
N SER A 125 -43.91 8.50 32.29
CA SER A 125 -42.62 9.16 31.98
C SER A 125 -42.30 10.35 32.88
N GLY A 126 -43.30 10.96 33.54
CA GLY A 126 -43.15 12.20 34.31
C GLY A 126 -42.86 13.46 33.47
N LEU A 127 -42.81 13.32 32.14
CA LEU A 127 -42.39 14.37 31.21
C LEU A 127 -43.53 15.27 30.71
N ILE A 128 -44.77 14.82 30.83
CA ILE A 128 -45.96 15.55 30.36
C ILE A 128 -46.83 15.91 31.55
N SER A 129 -47.20 17.19 31.62
CA SER A 129 -48.31 17.66 32.45
C SER A 129 -49.55 17.82 31.59
N SER A 130 -50.71 17.45 32.14
CA SER A 130 -51.99 17.57 31.45
C SER A 130 -53.04 18.20 32.36
N SER A 131 -53.87 19.08 31.80
CA SER A 131 -55.09 19.57 32.44
C SER A 131 -56.29 18.95 31.75
N PHE A 132 -57.29 18.53 32.53
CA PHE A 132 -58.52 17.93 32.01
C PHE A 132 -59.49 18.98 31.45
N PHE A 133 -59.54 20.18 32.04
CA PHE A 133 -60.44 21.26 31.61
C PHE A 133 -59.77 22.64 31.72
N PRO A 134 -59.53 23.36 30.60
CA PRO A 134 -59.60 22.86 29.23
C PRO A 134 -58.53 21.78 28.96
N PRO A 135 -58.81 20.79 28.10
CA PRO A 135 -57.89 19.70 27.79
C PRO A 135 -56.62 20.26 27.14
N ARG A 136 -55.53 20.23 27.89
CA ARG A 136 -54.22 20.75 27.47
C ARG A 136 -53.13 19.78 27.89
N VAL A 137 -52.12 19.68 27.04
CA VAL A 137 -50.91 18.88 27.25
C VAL A 137 -49.74 19.83 27.03
N TRP A 138 -48.82 19.87 27.99
CA TRP A 138 -47.57 20.60 27.87
C TRP A 138 -46.44 19.79 28.50
N ILE A 139 -45.21 20.11 28.12
CA ILE A 139 -44.01 19.46 28.66
C ILE A 139 -43.81 19.97 30.09
N ASN A 140 -43.63 19.06 31.05
CA ASN A 140 -43.41 19.39 32.46
C ASN A 140 -42.14 20.26 32.59
N PRO A 141 -42.23 21.54 33.01
CA PRO A 141 -41.09 22.47 33.08
C PRO A 141 -39.87 21.96 33.87
N GLU A 142 -40.06 21.00 34.78
CA GLU A 142 -38.98 20.34 35.53
C GLU A 142 -37.95 19.63 34.64
N TYR A 143 -38.29 19.32 33.38
CA TYR A 143 -37.35 18.76 32.41
C TYR A 143 -36.08 19.61 32.29
N LYS A 144 -36.18 20.94 32.47
CA LYS A 144 -35.04 21.87 32.41
C LYS A 144 -34.06 21.69 33.56
N LYS A 145 -34.55 21.27 34.72
CA LYS A 145 -33.76 21.18 35.97
C LYS A 145 -33.18 19.78 36.20
N VAL A 146 -33.88 18.74 35.72
CA VAL A 146 -33.52 17.34 36.04
C VAL A 146 -33.12 16.57 34.79
N VAL A 147 -33.99 16.53 33.79
CA VAL A 147 -33.85 15.64 32.63
C VAL A 147 -32.75 16.11 31.67
N LEU A 148 -32.82 17.38 31.26
CA LEU A 148 -31.86 17.95 30.32
C LEU A 148 -30.42 17.97 30.87
N PRO A 149 -30.17 18.41 32.12
CA PRO A 149 -28.84 18.30 32.72
C PRO A 149 -28.32 16.86 32.77
N GLY A 150 -29.19 15.87 33.00
CA GLY A 150 -28.85 14.45 32.92
C GLY A 150 -28.31 14.04 31.55
N PHE A 151 -29.04 14.36 30.48
CA PHE A 151 -28.61 14.06 29.10
C PHE A 151 -27.36 14.83 28.69
N GLN A 152 -27.22 16.07 29.15
CA GLN A 152 -26.02 16.88 28.90
C GLN A 152 -24.80 16.28 29.60
N ASN A 153 -24.95 15.80 30.84
CA ASN A 153 -23.88 15.13 31.56
C ASN A 153 -23.44 13.85 30.84
N ASP A 154 -24.38 13.00 30.41
CA ASP A 154 -24.07 11.80 29.62
C ASP A 154 -23.30 12.15 28.35
N SER A 155 -23.80 13.16 27.62
CA SER A 155 -23.22 13.59 26.36
C SER A 155 -21.81 14.14 26.56
N ALA A 156 -21.55 14.88 27.65
CA ALA A 156 -20.23 15.41 27.98
C ALA A 156 -19.23 14.28 28.28
N ILE A 157 -19.62 13.28 29.07
CA ILE A 157 -18.78 12.12 29.39
C ILE A 157 -18.45 11.35 28.11
N LEU A 158 -19.47 11.08 27.29
CA LEU A 158 -19.30 10.31 26.05
C LEU A 158 -18.48 11.06 24.99
N ILE A 159 -18.62 12.38 24.84
CA ILE A 159 -17.79 13.17 23.92
C ILE A 159 -16.32 13.09 24.32
N ARG A 160 -16.00 13.18 25.62
CA ARG A 160 -14.62 13.06 26.11
C ARG A 160 -14.03 11.69 25.77
N ALA A 161 -14.83 10.62 25.90
CA ALA A 161 -14.42 9.29 25.50
C ALA A 161 -14.27 9.18 23.97
N LEU A 162 -15.22 9.69 23.18
CA LEU A 162 -15.25 9.55 21.72
C LEU A 162 -14.14 10.30 20.99
N LYS A 163 -13.70 11.45 21.50
CA LYS A 163 -12.70 12.28 20.82
C LYS A 163 -11.41 11.51 20.47
N PRO A 164 -10.68 10.89 21.41
CA PRO A 164 -9.50 10.09 21.08
C PRO A 164 -9.83 8.82 20.29
N LEU A 165 -11.02 8.23 20.50
CA LEU A 165 -11.44 7.03 19.78
C LEU A 165 -11.69 7.31 18.29
N LEU A 166 -12.22 8.48 17.93
CA LEU A 166 -12.43 8.86 16.53
C LEU A 166 -11.14 9.25 15.80
N GLN A 167 -10.10 9.67 16.52
CA GLN A 167 -8.81 9.99 15.91
C GLN A 167 -8.10 8.73 15.38
N THR A 168 -8.22 7.60 16.09
CA THR A 168 -7.50 6.35 15.75
C THR A 168 -8.41 5.19 15.37
N GLY A 169 -9.72 5.32 15.61
CA GLY A 169 -10.69 4.24 15.46
C GLY A 169 -10.89 3.78 14.02
N TRP A 170 -10.60 4.63 13.03
CA TRP A 170 -10.67 4.27 11.61
C TRP A 170 -9.70 3.14 11.24
N ILE A 171 -8.63 2.93 12.03
CA ILE A 171 -7.69 1.80 11.86
C ILE A 171 -8.35 0.46 12.17
N PHE A 172 -9.44 0.45 12.93
CA PHE A 172 -10.06 -0.79 13.41
C PHE A 172 -11.49 -0.97 12.89
N LEU A 173 -12.20 0.12 12.67
CA LEU A 173 -13.60 0.14 12.27
C LEU A 173 -13.78 0.13 10.75
N GLU A 174 -14.86 -0.52 10.31
CA GLU A 174 -15.40 -0.33 8.98
C GLU A 174 -15.90 1.11 8.81
N LYS A 175 -15.95 1.59 7.56
CA LYS A 175 -16.37 2.98 7.26
C LYS A 175 -17.75 3.30 7.81
N THR A 176 -18.68 2.35 7.76
CA THR A 176 -20.04 2.50 8.30
C THR A 176 -20.05 2.67 9.81
N GLU A 177 -19.27 1.85 10.52
CA GLU A 177 -19.18 1.88 11.99
C GLU A 177 -18.56 3.20 12.45
N TYR A 178 -17.46 3.61 11.82
CA TYR A 178 -16.82 4.89 12.10
C TYR A 178 -17.79 6.06 11.86
N ASN A 179 -18.48 6.07 10.73
CA ASN A 179 -19.39 7.14 10.36
C ASN A 179 -20.63 7.20 11.28
N LEU A 180 -21.08 6.05 11.80
CA LEU A 180 -22.10 6.00 12.85
C LEU A 180 -21.60 6.65 14.15
N LEU A 181 -20.36 6.37 14.57
CA LEU A 181 -19.77 7.03 15.74
C LEU A 181 -19.65 8.55 15.54
N VAL A 182 -19.34 9.01 14.33
CA VAL A 182 -19.36 10.44 13.99
C VAL A 182 -20.76 11.04 14.13
N GLN A 183 -21.81 10.35 13.65
CA GLN A 183 -23.18 10.84 13.84
C GLN A 183 -23.59 10.84 15.31
N PHE A 184 -23.17 9.84 16.07
CA PHE A 184 -23.42 9.75 17.50
C PHE A 184 -22.73 10.88 18.27
N ARG A 185 -21.47 11.19 17.95
CA ARG A 185 -20.79 12.37 18.50
C ARG A 185 -21.56 13.66 18.19
N LYS A 186 -22.04 13.85 16.96
CA LYS A 186 -22.86 15.01 16.56
C LYS A 186 -24.19 15.07 17.33
N LEU A 187 -24.78 13.92 17.67
CA LEU A 187 -25.95 13.86 18.56
C LEU A 187 -25.60 14.40 19.95
N CYS A 188 -24.53 13.90 20.58
CA CYS A 188 -24.09 14.37 21.89
C CYS A 188 -23.79 15.88 21.88
N GLU A 189 -23.11 16.39 20.84
CA GLU A 189 -22.83 17.82 20.70
C GLU A 189 -24.12 18.64 20.57
N SER A 190 -25.11 18.11 19.84
CA SER A 190 -26.42 18.75 19.71
C SER A 190 -27.20 18.79 21.03
N ILE A 191 -27.07 17.75 21.87
CA ILE A 191 -27.68 17.70 23.21
C ILE A 191 -27.03 18.75 24.13
N LEU A 192 -25.70 18.85 24.13
CA LEU A 192 -24.99 19.89 24.89
C LEU A 192 -25.44 21.30 24.49
N ASN A 193 -25.61 21.54 23.18
CA ASN A 193 -26.01 22.82 22.63
C ASN A 193 -27.51 23.16 22.82
N ALA A 194 -28.34 22.21 23.26
CA ALA A 194 -29.79 22.41 23.45
C ALA A 194 -30.16 23.18 24.74
N ALA A 195 -29.22 23.92 25.34
CA ALA A 195 -29.42 24.65 26.59
C ALA A 195 -30.48 25.77 26.46
N PRO A 196 -31.45 25.86 27.40
CA PRO A 196 -32.54 26.84 27.34
C PRO A 196 -32.09 28.30 27.53
N GLU A 197 -30.92 28.52 28.13
CA GLU A 197 -30.36 29.86 28.38
C GLU A 197 -29.92 30.57 27.10
N ASN A 198 -29.60 29.81 26.03
CA ASN A 198 -29.03 30.36 24.82
C ASN A 198 -30.03 31.03 23.87
N LYS A 199 -31.35 30.89 24.08
CA LYS A 199 -32.36 31.45 23.15
C LYS A 199 -33.69 31.76 23.83
N GLN A 200 -33.83 32.96 24.39
CA GLN A 200 -35.07 33.45 25.03
C GLN A 200 -36.29 33.54 24.08
N LYS A 201 -36.14 33.36 22.76
CA LYS A 201 -37.21 33.52 21.76
C LYS A 201 -37.58 32.26 20.97
N THR A 202 -36.81 31.17 21.02
CA THR A 202 -37.14 29.93 20.27
C THR A 202 -37.94 28.97 21.14
N GLY A 203 -39.01 28.40 20.58
CA GLY A 203 -39.78 27.37 21.27
C GLY A 203 -38.93 26.14 21.60
N VAL A 204 -39.25 25.45 22.70
CA VAL A 204 -38.53 24.23 23.18
C VAL A 204 -38.30 23.23 22.04
N LEU A 205 -39.29 23.08 21.18
CA LEU A 205 -39.21 22.13 20.08
C LEU A 205 -38.14 22.49 19.05
N GLU A 206 -37.94 23.77 18.77
CA GLU A 206 -36.93 24.22 17.82
C GLU A 206 -35.52 23.99 18.35
N LEU A 207 -35.33 24.05 19.67
CA LEU A 207 -34.06 23.73 20.33
C LEU A 207 -33.68 22.25 20.13
N PHE A 208 -34.67 21.34 20.16
CA PHE A 208 -34.44 19.91 20.04
C PHE A 208 -34.60 19.35 18.62
N ARG A 209 -34.90 20.17 17.60
CA ARG A 209 -35.02 19.70 16.20
C ARG A 209 -33.73 19.05 15.67
N GLU A 210 -32.56 19.57 16.05
CA GLU A 210 -31.28 18.97 15.64
C GLU A 210 -31.02 17.66 16.40
N VAL A 211 -31.27 17.65 17.72
CA VAL A 211 -31.14 16.45 18.58
C VAL A 211 -32.01 15.33 18.04
N GLU A 212 -33.29 15.61 17.77
CA GLU A 212 -34.22 14.65 17.19
C GLU A 212 -33.69 14.09 15.86
N ARG A 213 -33.27 14.96 14.94
CA ARG A 213 -32.79 14.51 13.63
C ARG A 213 -31.57 13.60 13.75
N ARG A 214 -30.60 13.95 14.60
CA ARG A 214 -29.41 13.12 14.84
C ARG A 214 -29.76 11.82 15.52
N PHE A 215 -30.71 11.84 16.44
CA PHE A 215 -31.19 10.66 17.13
C PHE A 215 -31.88 9.68 16.17
N LEU A 216 -32.74 10.17 15.27
CA LEU A 216 -33.37 9.36 14.24
C LEU A 216 -32.35 8.73 13.29
N VAL A 217 -31.22 9.39 13.02
CA VAL A 217 -30.12 8.77 12.24
C VAL A 217 -29.53 7.58 12.99
N CYS A 218 -29.25 7.71 14.30
CA CYS A 218 -28.72 6.62 15.12
C CYS A 218 -29.69 5.46 15.34
N GLN A 219 -31.00 5.70 15.16
CA GLN A 219 -32.07 4.72 15.36
C GLN A 219 -32.73 4.29 14.03
N TYR A 220 -32.11 4.63 12.89
CA TYR A 220 -32.71 4.41 11.58
C TYR A 220 -32.87 2.93 11.24
N GLN A 221 -31.85 2.13 11.55
CA GLN A 221 -31.86 0.68 11.48
C GLN A 221 -31.75 0.11 12.90
N PRO A 222 -32.41 -1.02 13.20
CA PRO A 222 -32.37 -1.61 14.55
C PRO A 222 -30.95 -2.01 14.99
N GLU A 223 -30.04 -2.25 14.04
CA GLU A 223 -28.64 -2.61 14.30
C GLU A 223 -27.75 -1.41 14.63
N PHE A 224 -28.14 -0.18 14.29
CA PHE A 224 -27.25 0.99 14.42
C PHE A 224 -26.89 1.32 15.86
N ALA A 225 -27.86 1.29 16.78
CA ALA A 225 -27.58 1.53 18.20
C ALA A 225 -26.66 0.44 18.81
N PRO A 226 -26.89 -0.87 18.59
CA PRO A 226 -25.94 -1.92 18.92
C PRO A 226 -24.54 -1.68 18.34
N ILE A 227 -24.43 -1.38 17.04
CA ILE A 227 -23.13 -1.12 16.38
C ILE A 227 -22.39 0.03 17.05
N ILE A 228 -23.08 1.13 17.40
CA ILE A 228 -22.46 2.27 18.10
C ILE A 228 -21.90 1.82 19.45
N ILE A 229 -22.68 1.07 20.24
CA ILE A 229 -22.30 0.59 21.56
C ILE A 229 -21.08 -0.35 21.45
N ASP A 230 -21.17 -1.35 20.58
CA ASP A 230 -20.13 -2.37 20.41
C ASP A 230 -18.83 -1.77 19.87
N SER A 231 -18.92 -0.83 18.92
CA SER A 231 -17.75 -0.13 18.37
C SER A 231 -17.02 0.68 19.43
N ILE A 232 -17.73 1.42 20.29
CA ILE A 232 -17.11 2.19 21.38
C ILE A 232 -16.44 1.25 22.38
N ILE A 233 -17.12 0.19 22.82
CA ILE A 233 -16.56 -0.77 23.78
C ILE A 233 -15.33 -1.48 23.21
N MET A 234 -15.39 -1.91 21.95
CA MET A 234 -14.26 -2.53 21.26
C MET A 234 -13.05 -1.59 21.20
N LEU A 235 -13.26 -0.32 20.85
CA LEU A 235 -12.19 0.68 20.80
C LEU A 235 -11.65 1.03 22.20
N MET A 236 -12.49 1.10 23.23
CA MET A 236 -12.06 1.29 24.62
C MET A 236 -11.21 0.12 25.12
N LYS A 237 -11.60 -1.12 24.82
CA LYS A 237 -10.81 -2.32 25.12
C LYS A 237 -9.45 -2.30 24.41
N ARG A 238 -9.43 -1.95 23.12
CA ARG A 238 -8.18 -1.84 22.34
C ARG A 238 -7.24 -0.74 22.87
N SER A 239 -7.80 0.37 23.35
CA SER A 239 -7.03 1.45 23.99
C SER A 239 -6.64 1.14 25.44
N LYS A 240 -6.84 -0.11 25.91
CA LYS A 240 -6.49 -0.59 27.26
C LYS A 240 -7.13 0.24 28.38
N ARG A 241 -8.35 0.74 28.17
CA ARG A 241 -9.16 1.33 29.24
C ARG A 241 -9.52 0.28 30.27
N ASN A 242 -9.63 0.70 31.54
CA ASN A 242 -10.03 -0.20 32.61
C ASN A 242 -11.51 -0.62 32.44
N ASP A 243 -11.93 -1.70 33.10
CA ASP A 243 -13.30 -2.19 33.00
C ASP A 243 -14.33 -1.21 33.57
N HIS A 244 -13.94 -0.39 34.56
CA HIS A 244 -14.82 0.58 35.18
C HIS A 244 -15.27 1.68 34.20
N ASP A 245 -14.32 2.31 33.50
CA ASP A 245 -14.53 3.30 32.45
C ASP A 245 -15.44 2.73 31.34
N ILE A 246 -15.23 1.45 30.99
CA ILE A 246 -16.05 0.76 29.98
C ILE A 246 -17.49 0.60 30.46
N GLN A 247 -17.71 0.18 31.71
CA GLN A 247 -19.06 0.04 32.28
C GLN A 247 -19.75 1.39 32.43
N GLU A 248 -19.02 2.44 32.82
CA GLU A 248 -19.54 3.80 32.90
C GLU A 248 -19.99 4.29 31.51
N ALA A 249 -19.14 4.16 30.49
CA ALA A 249 -19.49 4.52 29.12
C ALA A 249 -20.71 3.72 28.62
N LEU A 250 -20.76 2.41 28.89
CA LEU A 250 -21.91 1.55 28.53
C LEU A 250 -23.20 2.02 29.20
N PHE A 251 -23.15 2.43 30.47
CA PHE A 251 -24.30 2.97 31.18
C PHE A 251 -24.84 4.23 30.50
N HIS A 252 -23.97 5.19 30.19
CA HIS A 252 -24.36 6.44 29.51
C HIS A 252 -24.88 6.18 28.09
N LEU A 253 -24.24 5.27 27.35
CA LEU A 253 -24.67 4.87 26.00
C LEU A 253 -26.07 4.28 26.01
N ARG A 254 -26.34 3.32 26.90
CA ARG A 254 -27.66 2.70 27.05
C ARG A 254 -28.71 3.75 27.39
N ARG A 255 -28.41 4.64 28.33
CA ARG A 255 -29.32 5.71 28.75
C ARG A 255 -29.73 6.65 27.59
N LEU A 256 -28.82 6.94 26.66
CA LEU A 256 -29.12 7.76 25.50
C LEU A 256 -29.75 6.97 24.34
N LEU A 257 -29.32 5.74 24.08
CA LEU A 257 -29.64 4.99 22.86
C LEU A 257 -30.65 3.86 23.04
N THR A 258 -31.14 3.58 24.25
CA THR A 258 -32.12 2.51 24.52
C THR A 258 -33.37 3.05 25.23
N ALA A 259 -34.56 2.62 24.79
CA ALA A 259 -35.84 3.16 25.25
C ALA A 259 -36.20 2.83 26.71
N ASN A 260 -35.72 1.70 27.25
CA ASN A 260 -36.21 1.15 28.54
C ASN A 260 -35.17 1.16 29.67
N THR A 261 -34.01 1.81 29.48
CA THR A 261 -32.90 1.72 30.44
C THR A 261 -32.88 2.86 31.47
N ALA A 262 -33.63 3.93 31.24
CA ALA A 262 -33.76 5.04 32.17
C ALA A 262 -35.16 5.65 32.08
N ASN A 263 -35.65 6.21 33.20
CA ASN A 263 -36.91 6.96 33.23
C ASN A 263 -36.64 8.39 33.72
N PRO A 264 -36.76 9.41 32.85
CA PRO A 264 -37.11 9.34 31.43
C PRO A 264 -35.90 9.03 30.53
N SER A 265 -36.13 8.28 29.45
CA SER A 265 -35.13 8.06 28.39
C SER A 265 -35.13 9.21 27.36
N LEU A 266 -34.08 9.31 26.54
CA LEU A 266 -34.06 10.26 25.41
C LEU A 266 -35.17 9.95 24.39
N PHE A 267 -35.53 8.67 24.21
CA PHE A 267 -36.67 8.26 23.39
C PHE A 267 -37.97 8.89 23.89
N ASP A 268 -38.26 8.73 25.17
CA ASP A 268 -39.49 9.25 25.78
C ASP A 268 -39.54 10.77 25.66
N PHE A 269 -38.40 11.43 25.87
CA PHE A 269 -38.32 12.88 25.76
C PHE A 269 -38.61 13.39 24.34
N LEU A 270 -38.03 12.76 23.31
CA LEU A 270 -38.29 13.13 21.92
C LEU A 270 -39.72 12.79 21.48
N LEU A 271 -40.29 11.69 21.96
CA LEU A 271 -41.69 11.35 21.73
C LEU A 271 -42.62 12.40 22.33
N VAL A 272 -42.38 12.80 23.57
CA VAL A 272 -43.17 13.83 24.27
C VAL A 272 -43.15 15.15 23.54
N LEU A 273 -41.99 15.58 23.02
CA LEU A 273 -41.87 16.79 22.22
C LEU A 273 -42.81 16.76 21.01
N ASN A 274 -42.83 15.67 20.25
CA ASN A 274 -43.70 15.51 19.09
C ASN A 274 -45.18 15.38 19.49
N MET A 275 -45.50 14.65 20.56
CA MET A 275 -46.87 14.50 21.04
C MET A 275 -47.45 15.85 21.46
N ALA A 276 -46.67 16.70 22.14
CA ALA A 276 -47.07 18.03 22.55
C ALA A 276 -47.30 18.97 21.34
N GLU A 277 -46.44 18.90 20.31
CA GLU A 277 -46.55 19.72 19.10
C GLU A 277 -47.78 19.39 18.26
N TYR A 278 -47.89 18.11 17.89
CA TYR A 278 -48.88 17.62 16.96
C TYR A 278 -50.19 17.25 17.63
N LYS A 279 -50.24 17.27 18.98
CA LYS A 279 -51.40 16.87 19.78
C LYS A 279 -51.89 15.46 19.41
N LYS A 280 -50.94 14.56 19.18
CA LYS A 280 -51.18 13.20 18.70
C LYS A 280 -50.38 12.23 19.54
N PHE A 281 -50.99 11.13 19.95
CA PHE A 281 -50.23 10.02 20.53
C PHE A 281 -49.42 9.37 19.41
N LEU A 282 -48.10 9.31 19.59
CA LEU A 282 -47.15 8.82 18.59
C LEU A 282 -46.30 7.70 19.17
N GLU A 283 -46.06 6.65 18.38
CA GLU A 283 -44.99 5.69 18.63
C GLU A 283 -43.72 6.11 17.88
N PHE A 284 -42.56 5.63 18.32
CA PHE A 284 -41.28 6.01 17.70
C PHE A 284 -41.22 5.67 16.20
N LYS A 285 -41.77 4.50 15.82
CA LYS A 285 -41.89 4.07 14.43
C LYS A 285 -42.74 5.00 13.55
N GLU A 286 -43.61 5.81 14.14
CA GLU A 286 -44.44 6.78 13.42
C GLU A 286 -43.73 8.12 13.19
N ILE A 287 -42.63 8.38 13.91
CA ILE A 287 -41.77 9.54 13.72
C ILE A 287 -40.71 9.26 12.64
N LEU A 288 -40.22 8.02 12.60
CA LEU A 288 -39.19 7.55 11.68
C LEU A 288 -39.78 7.19 10.30
N GLN A 289 -39.23 7.79 9.25
CA GLN A 289 -39.51 7.47 7.85
C GLN A 289 -38.34 6.68 7.27
N LEU A 290 -38.61 5.46 6.82
CA LEU A 290 -37.63 4.68 6.06
C LEU A 290 -37.52 5.26 4.65
N VAL A 291 -36.33 5.78 4.32
CA VAL A 291 -35.99 6.37 3.03
C VAL A 291 -35.11 5.39 2.27
N PRO A 292 -35.48 4.99 1.04
CA PRO A 292 -34.63 4.09 0.25
C PRO A 292 -33.27 4.72 -0.04
N GLY A 293 -32.21 3.92 0.04
CA GLY A 293 -30.84 4.33 -0.25
C GLY A 293 -29.95 4.43 1.00
N ILE A 294 -28.77 5.00 0.79
CA ILE A 294 -27.71 5.03 1.81
C ILE A 294 -27.95 6.19 2.77
N LEU A 295 -27.92 5.91 4.07
CA LEU A 295 -27.99 6.93 5.12
C LEU A 295 -26.63 7.23 5.74
N ILE A 296 -25.82 6.20 5.94
CA ILE A 296 -24.45 6.27 6.46
C ILE A 296 -23.52 5.83 5.34
N SER A 297 -22.55 6.68 4.98
CA SER A 297 -21.60 6.35 3.92
C SER A 297 -20.80 5.09 4.31
N ASN A 298 -20.67 4.16 3.37
CA ASN A 298 -19.78 3.00 3.46
C ASN A 298 -18.57 3.14 2.52
N PHE A 299 -18.46 4.25 1.79
CA PHE A 299 -17.41 4.47 0.79
C PHE A 299 -16.25 5.32 1.32
N ARG A 300 -16.56 6.32 2.16
CA ARG A 300 -15.61 7.30 2.70
C ARG A 300 -15.81 7.52 4.19
N TYR A 301 -14.73 7.80 4.91
CA TYR A 301 -14.79 8.23 6.31
C TYR A 301 -15.27 9.70 6.41
N GLU A 302 -16.27 9.96 7.24
CA GLU A 302 -16.78 11.30 7.57
C GLU A 302 -15.92 11.93 8.67
N CYS A 303 -14.63 12.10 8.42
CA CYS A 303 -13.66 12.61 9.39
C CYS A 303 -13.32 14.09 9.15
N ASP A 304 -12.57 14.68 10.08
CA ASP A 304 -11.98 16.00 9.89
C ASP A 304 -10.77 15.93 8.93
N PRO A 305 -10.35 17.07 8.33
CA PRO A 305 -9.26 17.07 7.35
C PRO A 305 -7.93 16.51 7.88
N GLN A 306 -7.63 16.69 9.17
CA GLN A 306 -6.39 16.18 9.75
C GLN A 306 -6.42 14.64 9.80
N THR A 307 -7.51 14.07 10.29
CA THR A 307 -7.72 12.61 10.28
C THR A 307 -7.69 12.04 8.85
N GLN A 308 -8.21 12.77 7.87
CA GLN A 308 -8.14 12.34 6.46
C GLN A 308 -6.69 12.25 5.96
N VAL A 309 -5.85 13.23 6.28
CA VAL A 309 -4.41 13.17 5.92
C VAL A 309 -3.73 11.96 6.56
N GLU A 310 -4.06 11.63 7.82
CA GLU A 310 -3.52 10.44 8.50
C GLU A 310 -3.95 9.13 7.82
N ILE A 311 -5.20 9.06 7.36
CA ILE A 311 -5.73 7.93 6.59
C ILE A 311 -4.96 7.78 5.27
N ASP A 312 -4.77 8.89 4.53
CA ASP A 312 -4.11 8.87 3.23
C ASP A 312 -2.63 8.46 3.37
N GLN A 313 -1.90 9.03 4.34
CA GLN A 313 -0.52 8.63 4.66
C GLN A 313 -0.41 7.15 5.06
N TYR A 314 -1.41 6.63 5.77
CA TYR A 314 -1.44 5.21 6.13
C TYR A 314 -1.66 4.32 4.91
N ILE A 315 -2.51 4.74 3.96
CA ILE A 315 -2.70 4.03 2.68
C ILE A 315 -1.39 4.00 1.90
N GLU A 316 -0.74 5.15 1.72
CA GLU A 316 0.55 5.28 1.01
C GLU A 316 1.64 4.41 1.63
N LYS A 317 1.76 4.42 2.96
CA LYS A 317 2.72 3.58 3.69
C LYS A 317 2.48 2.08 3.47
N ASN A 318 1.23 1.66 3.47
CA ASN A 318 0.89 0.25 3.22
C ASN A 318 1.10 -0.13 1.75
N GLU A 319 0.86 0.77 0.80
CA GLU A 319 1.18 0.53 -0.61
C GLU A 319 2.68 0.37 -0.82
N ALA A 320 3.50 1.29 -0.28
CA ALA A 320 4.96 1.20 -0.36
C ALA A 320 5.50 -0.11 0.25
N LYS A 321 4.87 -0.57 1.35
CA LYS A 321 5.20 -1.86 1.96
C LYS A 321 4.83 -3.04 1.06
N ILE A 322 3.71 -2.99 0.35
CA ILE A 322 3.38 -4.00 -0.66
C ILE A 322 4.42 -3.99 -1.77
N ASP A 323 4.82 -2.83 -2.29
CA ASP A 323 5.86 -2.71 -3.33
C ASP A 323 7.17 -3.39 -2.89
N GLU A 324 7.62 -3.16 -1.65
CA GLU A 324 8.81 -3.80 -1.08
C GLU A 324 8.66 -5.33 -1.01
N LEU A 325 7.52 -5.82 -0.49
CA LEU A 325 7.26 -7.26 -0.35
C LEU A 325 7.14 -7.95 -1.72
N VAL A 326 6.55 -7.30 -2.71
CA VAL A 326 6.45 -7.80 -4.08
C VAL A 326 7.81 -7.89 -4.73
N ALA A 327 8.66 -6.86 -4.58
CA ALA A 327 10.03 -6.89 -5.10
C ALA A 327 10.81 -8.07 -4.50
N ARG A 328 10.74 -8.26 -3.18
CA ARG A 328 11.37 -9.42 -2.51
C ARG A 328 10.82 -10.75 -3.01
N LYS A 329 9.50 -10.88 -3.15
CA LYS A 329 8.86 -12.08 -3.69
C LYS A 329 9.31 -12.36 -5.13
N MET A 330 9.43 -11.34 -5.98
CA MET A 330 9.89 -11.50 -7.36
C MET A 330 11.32 -12.01 -7.42
N GLU A 331 12.22 -11.53 -6.55
CA GLU A 331 13.59 -12.06 -6.45
C GLU A 331 13.59 -13.55 -6.05
N ILE A 332 12.76 -13.93 -5.08
CA ILE A 332 12.60 -15.34 -4.69
C ILE A 332 12.05 -16.18 -5.85
N ASP A 333 11.00 -15.70 -6.52
CA ASP A 333 10.40 -16.41 -7.66
C ASP A 333 11.39 -16.53 -8.84
N LYS A 334 12.35 -15.60 -9.00
CA LYS A 334 13.45 -15.72 -9.98
C LYS A 334 14.39 -16.86 -9.60
N VAL A 335 14.86 -16.88 -8.36
CA VAL A 335 15.75 -17.93 -7.84
C VAL A 335 15.08 -19.30 -7.90
N GLU A 336 13.82 -19.43 -7.48
CA GLU A 336 13.08 -20.69 -7.57
C GLU A 336 12.88 -21.16 -9.01
N ARG A 337 12.48 -20.25 -9.93
CA ARG A 337 12.34 -20.60 -11.36
C ARG A 337 13.66 -21.12 -11.91
N PHE A 338 14.76 -20.47 -11.55
CA PHE A 338 16.09 -20.87 -11.97
C PHE A 338 16.47 -22.25 -11.42
N MET A 339 16.28 -22.47 -10.12
CA MET A 339 16.53 -23.76 -9.46
C MET A 339 15.70 -24.89 -10.07
N LYS A 340 14.39 -24.68 -10.30
CA LYS A 340 13.51 -25.68 -10.94
C LYS A 340 13.98 -26.08 -12.33
N ARG A 341 14.43 -25.10 -13.13
CA ARG A 341 14.82 -25.33 -14.54
C ARG A 341 16.08 -26.19 -14.66
N PHE A 342 17.08 -25.95 -13.81
CA PHE A 342 18.39 -26.56 -13.98
C PHE A 342 18.68 -27.70 -12.99
N VAL A 343 18.05 -27.68 -11.81
CA VAL A 343 18.23 -28.71 -10.77
C VAL A 343 17.12 -29.78 -10.86
N GLY A 344 15.92 -29.41 -11.33
CA GLY A 344 14.78 -30.31 -11.53
C GLY A 344 13.57 -30.00 -10.63
N GLU A 345 12.42 -30.63 -10.91
CA GLU A 345 11.13 -30.32 -10.26
C GLU A 345 11.07 -30.62 -8.75
N GLY A 346 12.00 -31.42 -8.20
CA GLY A 346 12.06 -31.77 -6.78
C GLY A 346 12.64 -30.68 -5.86
N SER A 347 13.29 -29.66 -6.41
CA SER A 347 14.13 -28.73 -5.62
C SER A 347 13.39 -27.52 -5.03
N SER A 348 12.07 -27.47 -5.18
CA SER A 348 11.24 -26.35 -4.71
C SER A 348 10.38 -26.76 -3.52
N GLY A 349 10.99 -26.76 -2.34
CA GLY A 349 10.28 -26.89 -1.08
C GLY A 349 10.96 -27.84 -0.09
N GLY A 350 11.66 -27.24 0.89
CA GLY A 350 11.88 -27.86 2.19
C GLY A 350 13.00 -28.88 2.29
N ASP A 351 12.83 -30.10 1.76
CA ASP A 351 13.56 -31.22 2.37
C ASP A 351 14.47 -32.05 1.44
N ASP A 352 14.36 -31.94 0.12
CA ASP A 352 15.27 -32.65 -0.81
C ASP A 352 15.77 -31.74 -1.94
N ILE A 353 16.69 -30.83 -1.60
CA ILE A 353 17.48 -30.11 -2.61
C ILE A 353 18.40 -31.14 -3.30
N ASP A 354 18.22 -31.35 -4.60
CA ASP A 354 19.07 -32.26 -5.37
C ASP A 354 20.45 -31.63 -5.63
N PHE A 355 21.47 -32.13 -4.93
CA PHE A 355 22.87 -31.70 -5.10
C PHE A 355 23.61 -32.43 -6.24
N ARG A 356 22.92 -33.10 -7.17
CA ARG A 356 23.55 -33.85 -8.28
C ARG A 356 24.47 -32.99 -9.14
N LEU A 357 24.07 -31.77 -9.50
CA LEU A 357 24.93 -30.86 -10.28
C LEU A 357 26.20 -30.48 -9.51
N LEU A 358 26.06 -30.22 -8.20
CA LEU A 358 27.19 -29.91 -7.33
C LEU A 358 28.15 -31.10 -7.21
N ARG A 359 27.59 -32.32 -7.10
CA ARG A 359 28.35 -33.58 -7.11
C ARG A 359 29.12 -33.76 -8.42
N GLN A 360 28.46 -33.53 -9.56
CA GLN A 360 29.10 -33.66 -10.88
C GLN A 360 30.28 -32.71 -11.04
N LEU A 361 30.16 -31.44 -10.62
CA LEU A 361 31.27 -30.50 -10.63
C LEU A 361 32.43 -30.98 -9.74
N TYR A 362 32.11 -31.39 -8.51
CA TYR A 362 33.11 -31.82 -7.53
C TYR A 362 33.88 -33.05 -8.02
N ASP A 363 33.17 -34.09 -8.46
CA ASP A 363 33.75 -35.36 -8.88
C ASP A 363 34.52 -35.24 -10.21
N TYR A 364 34.15 -34.29 -11.10
CA TYR A 364 34.89 -34.01 -12.33
C TYR A 364 36.34 -33.57 -12.06
N GLY A 365 36.55 -32.81 -10.97
CA GLY A 365 37.86 -32.36 -10.52
C GLY A 365 38.74 -33.47 -9.93
N SER A 366 38.13 -34.55 -9.44
CA SER A 366 38.83 -35.63 -8.73
C SER A 366 39.32 -36.77 -9.63
N ARG A 367 39.84 -36.46 -10.83
CA ARG A 367 40.32 -37.47 -11.79
C ARG A 367 41.44 -38.39 -11.27
N THR A 368 41.99 -38.12 -10.09
CA THR A 368 42.97 -38.98 -9.40
C THR A 368 42.35 -40.04 -8.48
N GLY A 369 41.02 -40.04 -8.30
CA GLY A 369 40.26 -41.04 -7.53
C GLY A 369 40.44 -40.96 -6.00
N LYS A 370 41.08 -39.91 -5.49
CA LYS A 370 41.40 -39.76 -4.06
C LYS A 370 40.35 -39.00 -3.26
N THR A 371 39.47 -38.25 -3.92
CA THR A 371 38.43 -37.43 -3.29
C THR A 371 37.11 -37.67 -4.00
N GLY A 372 36.00 -37.54 -3.29
CA GLY A 372 34.69 -37.80 -3.86
C GLY A 372 33.62 -37.14 -3.03
N PHE A 373 32.62 -36.56 -3.67
CA PHE A 373 31.60 -35.75 -3.00
C PHE A 373 30.98 -36.48 -1.79
N SER A 374 30.60 -37.75 -1.97
CA SER A 374 29.98 -38.56 -0.92
C SER A 374 30.93 -38.92 0.23
N GLN A 375 32.24 -38.97 -0.02
CA GLN A 375 33.26 -39.27 0.98
C GLN A 375 33.62 -38.01 1.78
N ASP A 376 33.76 -36.88 1.10
CA ASP A 376 34.32 -35.67 1.68
C ASP A 376 33.26 -34.78 2.36
N GLN A 377 31.97 -34.85 1.97
CA GLN A 377 30.91 -33.98 2.50
C GLN A 377 30.78 -33.93 4.03
N ASN A 378 31.29 -34.95 4.74
CA ASN A 378 31.28 -35.03 6.20
C ASN A 378 32.48 -34.33 6.85
N ALA A 379 33.58 -34.13 6.10
CA ALA A 379 34.76 -33.36 6.49
C ALA A 379 34.68 -31.96 5.85
N LEU A 380 33.78 -31.13 6.39
CA LEU A 380 33.35 -29.89 5.76
C LEU A 380 34.48 -28.94 5.33
N PRO A 381 35.55 -28.71 6.11
CA PRO A 381 36.61 -27.78 5.71
C PRO A 381 37.37 -28.25 4.48
N VAL A 382 37.70 -29.56 4.43
CA VAL A 382 38.40 -30.19 3.30
C VAL A 382 37.49 -30.22 2.08
N PHE A 383 36.23 -30.59 2.28
CA PHE A 383 35.22 -30.56 1.23
C PHE A 383 35.06 -29.17 0.64
N ALA A 384 34.87 -28.15 1.48
CA ALA A 384 34.68 -26.77 1.06
C ALA A 384 35.89 -26.23 0.31
N GLN A 385 37.10 -26.44 0.82
CA GLN A 385 38.33 -26.04 0.13
C GLN A 385 38.40 -26.65 -1.27
N ASN A 386 38.24 -27.97 -1.39
CA ASN A 386 38.28 -28.66 -2.68
C ASN A 386 37.16 -28.18 -3.61
N LEU A 387 35.94 -28.02 -3.09
CA LEU A 387 34.78 -27.58 -3.85
C LEU A 387 35.00 -26.18 -4.42
N PHE A 388 35.48 -25.24 -3.60
CA PHE A 388 35.70 -23.87 -4.04
C PHE A 388 36.90 -23.75 -4.99
N LEU A 389 37.95 -24.55 -4.82
CA LEU A 389 39.03 -24.65 -5.81
C LEU A 389 38.51 -25.14 -7.16
N GLN A 390 37.73 -26.23 -7.17
CA GLN A 390 37.13 -26.74 -8.40
C GLN A 390 36.16 -25.73 -9.02
N PHE A 391 35.38 -25.03 -8.20
CA PHE A 391 34.50 -23.97 -8.65
C PHE A 391 35.32 -22.86 -9.32
N THR A 392 36.36 -22.32 -8.68
CA THR A 392 37.18 -21.26 -9.27
C THR A 392 37.91 -21.72 -10.53
N ASP A 393 38.50 -22.91 -10.53
CA ASP A 393 39.31 -23.41 -11.65
C ASP A 393 38.46 -23.64 -12.92
N ASN A 394 37.19 -24.01 -12.76
CA ASN A 394 36.28 -24.20 -13.89
C ASN A 394 35.56 -22.91 -14.30
N LEU A 395 35.35 -21.95 -13.39
CA LEU A 395 34.63 -20.72 -13.69
C LEU A 395 35.54 -19.58 -14.18
N ASP A 396 36.73 -19.40 -13.60
CA ASP A 396 37.63 -18.28 -13.92
C ASP A 396 37.94 -18.20 -15.43
N PRO A 397 38.22 -19.32 -16.13
CA PRO A 397 38.44 -19.28 -17.57
C PRO A 397 37.23 -18.79 -18.37
N LEU A 398 36.00 -19.09 -17.92
CA LEU A 398 34.76 -18.68 -18.58
C LEU A 398 34.41 -17.20 -18.29
N MET A 399 34.75 -16.73 -17.10
CA MET A 399 34.30 -15.45 -16.55
C MET A 399 35.33 -14.32 -16.73
N GLY A 400 36.62 -14.63 -16.77
CA GLY A 400 37.72 -13.65 -16.87
C GLY A 400 38.51 -13.66 -18.18
N ASP A 401 38.58 -14.81 -18.85
CA ASP A 401 39.46 -15.04 -19.99
C ASP A 401 38.74 -15.15 -21.33
N LYS A 402 39.53 -15.36 -22.40
CA LYS A 402 39.00 -15.69 -23.73
C LYS A 402 38.74 -17.18 -23.81
N VAL A 403 37.59 -17.56 -24.34
CA VAL A 403 37.17 -18.94 -24.49
C VAL A 403 36.93 -19.25 -25.96
N GLU A 404 37.43 -20.39 -26.42
CA GLU A 404 37.20 -20.85 -27.77
C GLU A 404 35.72 -21.24 -27.94
N VAL A 405 35.06 -20.67 -28.93
CA VAL A 405 33.67 -21.00 -29.28
C VAL A 405 33.61 -21.58 -30.69
N GLU A 406 32.86 -22.66 -30.83
CA GLU A 406 32.74 -23.44 -32.05
C GLU A 406 32.33 -22.56 -33.24
N GLY A 407 33.24 -22.42 -34.21
CA GLY A 407 33.03 -21.64 -35.44
C GLY A 407 33.39 -20.14 -35.34
N PHE A 408 33.82 -19.64 -34.18
CA PHE A 408 34.09 -18.21 -33.97
C PHE A 408 35.46 -17.91 -33.34
N GLY A 409 36.15 -18.92 -32.80
CA GLY A 409 37.47 -18.77 -32.19
C GLY A 409 37.41 -18.19 -30.77
N PRO A 410 38.50 -17.54 -30.29
CA PRO A 410 38.60 -17.07 -28.91
C PRO A 410 37.79 -15.79 -28.68
N ILE A 411 36.68 -15.93 -27.96
CA ILE A 411 35.77 -14.83 -27.62
C ILE A 411 35.77 -14.53 -26.12
N ARG A 412 35.27 -13.37 -25.72
CA ARG A 412 35.11 -13.02 -24.31
C ARG A 412 33.62 -12.80 -24.00
N ILE A 413 33.10 -13.51 -23.00
CA ILE A 413 31.67 -13.45 -22.63
C ILE A 413 31.41 -12.23 -21.72
N PHE A 414 32.27 -12.00 -20.74
CA PHE A 414 32.17 -10.89 -19.77
C PHE A 414 33.38 -9.96 -19.82
N GLU A 415 33.24 -8.70 -19.42
CA GLU A 415 34.38 -7.80 -19.27
C GLU A 415 35.41 -8.32 -18.26
N LYS A 416 36.71 -8.09 -18.54
CA LYS A 416 37.84 -8.66 -17.79
C LYS A 416 37.78 -8.45 -16.28
N ASP A 417 37.29 -7.28 -15.86
CA ASP A 417 37.32 -6.86 -14.47
C ASP A 417 35.98 -7.10 -13.75
N MET A 418 34.97 -7.67 -14.43
CA MET A 418 33.61 -7.82 -13.89
C MET A 418 33.54 -8.72 -12.64
N PHE A 419 34.31 -9.81 -12.61
CA PHE A 419 34.33 -10.79 -11.51
C PHE A 419 35.67 -10.89 -10.78
N LYS A 420 36.65 -10.07 -11.19
CA LYS A 420 38.04 -10.15 -10.70
C LYS A 420 38.13 -9.90 -9.20
N ARG A 421 37.30 -9.01 -8.66
CA ARG A 421 37.24 -8.73 -7.22
C ARG A 421 36.71 -9.94 -6.46
N GLU A 422 35.61 -10.52 -6.91
CA GLU A 422 34.95 -11.68 -6.32
C GLU A 422 35.91 -12.88 -6.29
N PHE A 423 36.56 -13.20 -7.41
CA PHE A 423 37.56 -14.27 -7.47
C PHE A 423 38.76 -14.00 -6.57
N GLY A 424 39.27 -12.76 -6.53
CA GLY A 424 40.40 -12.40 -5.66
C GLY A 424 40.10 -12.59 -4.16
N VAL A 425 38.91 -12.17 -3.71
CA VAL A 425 38.47 -12.39 -2.33
C VAL A 425 38.24 -13.88 -2.07
N MET A 426 37.62 -14.60 -3.01
CA MET A 426 37.39 -16.04 -2.89
C MET A 426 38.70 -16.82 -2.73
N GLN A 427 39.72 -16.55 -3.56
CA GLN A 427 41.05 -17.18 -3.46
C GLN A 427 41.72 -16.92 -2.11
N THR A 428 41.60 -15.70 -1.58
CA THR A 428 42.13 -15.36 -0.25
C THR A 428 41.45 -16.18 0.84
N MET A 429 40.13 -16.34 0.77
CA MET A 429 39.36 -17.12 1.74
C MET A 429 39.56 -18.63 1.59
N ILE A 430 39.76 -19.14 0.36
CA ILE A 430 40.15 -20.54 0.12
C ILE A 430 41.51 -20.84 0.75
N HIS A 431 42.49 -19.94 0.58
CA HIS A 431 43.79 -20.09 1.23
C HIS A 431 43.67 -20.09 2.76
N HIS A 432 42.85 -19.19 3.31
CA HIS A 432 42.56 -19.18 4.75
C HIS A 432 41.88 -20.48 5.21
N LEU A 433 40.89 -21.00 4.47
CA LEU A 433 40.27 -22.30 4.76
C LEU A 433 41.29 -23.45 4.76
N SER A 434 42.26 -23.42 3.85
CA SER A 434 43.33 -24.44 3.79
C SER A 434 44.26 -24.43 5.00
N GLN A 435 44.45 -23.27 5.63
CA GLN A 435 45.24 -23.14 6.85
C GLN A 435 44.43 -23.62 8.07
N GLU A 436 43.17 -23.22 8.14
CA GLU A 436 42.28 -23.54 9.27
C GLU A 436 41.73 -24.97 9.23
N SER A 437 41.71 -25.64 8.07
CA SER A 437 41.26 -27.03 7.94
C SER A 437 42.09 -28.00 8.80
N PHE A 438 43.36 -27.67 9.08
CA PHE A 438 44.21 -28.43 9.99
C PHE A 438 43.80 -28.28 11.47
N ASN A 439 43.23 -27.13 11.83
CA ASN A 439 42.87 -26.81 13.21
C ASN A 439 41.52 -27.40 13.63
N SER A 440 40.65 -27.73 12.67
CA SER A 440 39.30 -28.28 12.94
C SER A 440 38.82 -29.25 11.85
N PRO A 441 39.53 -30.37 11.62
CA PRO A 441 39.25 -31.31 10.52
C PRO A 441 37.90 -32.05 10.65
N HIS A 442 37.34 -32.09 11.86
CA HIS A 442 36.11 -32.84 12.17
C HIS A 442 34.83 -32.01 12.10
N LEU A 443 34.88 -30.76 11.62
CA LEU A 443 33.68 -29.95 11.45
C LEU A 443 32.76 -30.63 10.41
N SER A 444 31.60 -31.13 10.86
CA SER A 444 30.61 -31.74 9.99
C SER A 444 29.58 -30.71 9.50
N ARG A 445 28.84 -31.04 8.44
CA ARG A 445 27.72 -30.21 7.94
C ARG A 445 26.61 -30.06 8.99
N GLU A 446 26.34 -31.11 9.77
CA GLU A 446 25.37 -31.04 10.89
C GLU A 446 25.83 -30.08 11.99
N ARG A 447 27.14 -30.07 12.30
CA ARG A 447 27.71 -29.14 13.27
C ARG A 447 27.63 -27.69 12.77
N LEU A 448 27.85 -27.45 11.48
CA LEU A 448 27.64 -26.13 10.86
C LEU A 448 26.19 -25.65 11.03
N TYR A 449 25.21 -26.54 10.80
CA TYR A 449 23.79 -26.21 10.99
C TYR A 449 23.48 -25.83 12.44
N GLN A 450 24.01 -26.56 13.42
CA GLN A 450 23.84 -26.25 14.85
C GLN A 450 24.45 -24.90 15.24
N ILE A 451 25.58 -24.50 14.62
CA ILE A 451 26.20 -23.20 14.86
C ILE A 451 25.34 -22.07 14.30
N LYS A 452 24.69 -22.26 13.14
CA LYS A 452 23.81 -21.26 12.51
C LYS A 452 22.46 -21.10 13.20
N TYR A 453 21.86 -22.21 13.62
CA TYR A 453 20.55 -22.24 14.26
C TYR A 453 20.68 -22.75 15.69
N PRO A 454 21.19 -21.92 16.61
CA PRO A 454 21.46 -22.34 17.97
C PRO A 454 20.13 -22.62 18.69
N HIS A 455 19.79 -23.91 18.81
CA HIS A 455 18.67 -24.37 19.63
C HIS A 455 19.08 -24.69 21.08
N LYS A 456 20.40 -24.66 21.39
CA LYS A 456 21.01 -24.85 22.72
C LYS A 456 22.35 -24.07 22.81
N ASP A 457 22.93 -23.95 24.02
CA ASP A 457 24.22 -23.32 24.34
C ASP A 457 25.45 -23.97 23.67
N THR A 458 25.47 -24.02 22.33
CA THR A 458 26.61 -24.48 21.54
C THR A 458 27.45 -23.29 21.12
N ASN A 459 28.43 -22.93 21.94
CA ASN A 459 29.45 -21.97 21.52
C ASN A 459 30.42 -22.67 20.55
N PRO A 460 30.69 -22.09 19.36
CA PRO A 460 31.70 -22.63 18.45
C PRO A 460 33.10 -22.47 19.05
N SER A 461 33.99 -23.42 18.77
CA SER A 461 35.41 -23.23 19.06
C SER A 461 35.98 -22.07 18.22
N GLN A 462 37.14 -21.53 18.60
CA GLN A 462 37.78 -20.45 17.83
C GLN A 462 38.08 -20.87 16.38
N GLY A 463 38.50 -22.13 16.17
CA GLY A 463 38.72 -22.70 14.83
C GLY A 463 37.42 -22.87 14.05
N GLU A 464 36.36 -23.38 14.70
CA GLU A 464 35.03 -23.51 14.08
C GLU A 464 34.48 -22.14 13.66
N ALA A 465 34.63 -21.10 14.50
CA ALA A 465 34.19 -19.75 14.20
C ALA A 465 34.97 -19.12 13.03
N SER A 466 36.28 -19.39 12.94
CA SER A 466 37.14 -18.93 11.84
C SER A 466 36.73 -19.55 10.51
N ILE A 467 36.54 -20.88 10.49
CA ILE A 467 36.06 -21.62 9.31
C ILE A 467 34.65 -21.16 8.93
N PHE A 468 33.75 -21.02 9.90
CA PHE A 468 32.39 -20.53 9.68
C PHE A 468 32.38 -19.19 8.96
N LYS A 469 33.15 -18.21 9.45
CA LYS A 469 33.25 -16.88 8.84
C LYS A 469 33.74 -16.94 7.40
N ALA A 470 34.74 -17.79 7.11
CA ALA A 470 35.26 -17.98 5.77
C ALA A 470 34.23 -18.64 4.84
N LEU A 471 33.54 -19.69 5.31
CA LEU A 471 32.48 -20.36 4.55
C LEU A 471 31.32 -19.42 4.22
N THR A 472 30.85 -18.63 5.18
CA THR A 472 29.79 -17.64 4.95
C THR A 472 30.25 -16.60 3.94
N SER A 473 31.46 -16.05 4.11
CA SER A 473 32.00 -15.05 3.19
C SER A 473 32.15 -15.56 1.75
N ILE A 474 32.62 -16.81 1.57
CA ILE A 474 32.69 -17.41 0.24
C ILE A 474 31.30 -17.70 -0.32
N SER A 475 30.38 -18.22 0.51
CA SER A 475 29.01 -18.53 0.10
C SER A 475 28.27 -17.28 -0.38
N ASP A 476 28.42 -16.15 0.33
CA ASP A 476 27.89 -14.84 -0.07
C ASP A 476 28.42 -14.43 -1.45
N ILE A 477 29.74 -14.55 -1.67
CA ILE A 477 30.36 -14.20 -2.96
C ILE A 477 29.85 -15.12 -4.08
N VAL A 478 29.77 -16.42 -3.83
CA VAL A 478 29.27 -17.40 -4.80
C VAL A 478 27.80 -17.13 -5.13
N LEU A 479 27.00 -16.77 -4.14
CA LEU A 479 25.61 -16.37 -4.31
C LEU A 479 25.48 -15.11 -5.16
N GLU A 480 26.32 -14.09 -4.93
CA GLU A 480 26.34 -12.87 -5.74
C GLU A 480 26.74 -13.15 -7.20
N ILE A 481 27.73 -14.02 -7.43
CA ILE A 481 28.06 -14.51 -8.78
C ILE A 481 26.84 -15.19 -9.41
N GLY A 482 26.16 -16.06 -8.65
CA GLY A 482 24.95 -16.75 -9.09
C GLY A 482 23.82 -15.79 -9.46
N LYS A 483 23.59 -14.74 -8.68
CA LYS A 483 22.62 -13.68 -9.00
C LYS A 483 22.98 -12.91 -10.26
N LYS A 484 24.24 -12.49 -10.42
CA LYS A 484 24.72 -11.77 -11.61
C LYS A 484 24.55 -12.60 -12.87
N VAL A 485 24.99 -13.87 -12.86
CA VAL A 485 24.87 -14.78 -14.00
C VAL A 485 23.42 -15.20 -14.24
N GLY A 486 22.64 -15.41 -13.17
CA GLY A 486 21.22 -15.71 -13.25
C GLY A 486 20.42 -14.59 -13.89
N ALA A 487 20.71 -13.33 -13.55
CA ALA A 487 20.10 -12.15 -14.17
C ALA A 487 20.36 -12.10 -15.68
N VAL A 488 21.60 -12.42 -16.09
CA VAL A 488 22.01 -12.59 -17.50
C VAL A 488 21.18 -13.62 -18.23
N CYS A 489 20.99 -14.78 -17.62
CA CYS A 489 20.20 -15.84 -18.21
C CYS A 489 18.71 -15.48 -18.32
N MET A 490 18.14 -14.84 -17.30
CA MET A 490 16.71 -14.50 -17.25
C MET A 490 16.34 -13.40 -18.26
N ILE A 491 17.13 -12.34 -18.37
CA ILE A 491 16.87 -11.22 -19.29
C ILE A 491 16.87 -11.70 -20.75
N TYR A 492 17.84 -12.56 -21.11
CA TYR A 492 17.92 -13.10 -22.46
C TYR A 492 16.70 -13.98 -22.81
N GLN A 493 16.16 -14.72 -21.84
CA GLN A 493 14.99 -15.59 -22.03
C GLN A 493 13.69 -14.81 -22.21
N GLU A 494 13.55 -13.68 -21.51
CA GLU A 494 12.35 -12.84 -21.61
C GLU A 494 12.33 -12.00 -22.90
N GLN A 495 13.47 -11.84 -23.58
CA GLN A 495 13.61 -11.04 -24.82
C GLN A 495 14.45 -11.72 -25.92
N PRO A 496 14.03 -12.89 -26.45
CA PRO A 496 14.80 -13.62 -27.44
C PRO A 496 15.00 -12.84 -28.76
N ASP A 497 13.98 -12.08 -29.20
CA ASP A 497 13.99 -11.40 -30.51
C ASP A 497 14.81 -10.09 -30.53
N GLY A 498 15.00 -9.44 -29.38
CA GLY A 498 15.83 -8.23 -29.26
C GLY A 498 17.33 -8.53 -29.27
N ALA A 499 17.71 -9.73 -28.80
CA ALA A 499 19.09 -10.16 -28.65
C ALA A 499 19.60 -11.04 -29.81
N ALA A 500 18.71 -11.70 -30.57
CA ALA A 500 19.09 -12.60 -31.67
C ALA A 500 19.59 -11.89 -32.95
N ASN A 501 19.26 -10.61 -33.16
CA ASN A 501 19.49 -9.92 -34.45
C ASN A 501 20.61 -8.86 -34.44
N LYS A 502 21.30 -8.66 -33.32
CA LYS A 502 22.55 -7.90 -33.30
C LYS A 502 23.62 -8.87 -32.83
N GLY A 503 24.48 -9.30 -33.74
CA GLY A 503 25.68 -10.07 -33.42
C GLY A 503 26.63 -9.24 -32.56
N GLY A 504 26.25 -8.99 -31.31
CA GLY A 504 27.02 -8.23 -30.34
C GLY A 504 28.31 -9.01 -30.06
N ILE A 505 29.41 -8.49 -30.57
CA ILE A 505 30.77 -8.95 -30.30
C ILE A 505 31.22 -8.47 -28.90
N GLU A 506 30.48 -7.51 -28.34
CA GLU A 506 30.84 -6.87 -27.08
C GLU A 506 30.58 -7.79 -25.87
N PRO A 507 31.57 -7.96 -24.97
CA PRO A 507 31.38 -8.67 -23.72
C PRO A 507 30.33 -8.00 -22.84
N VAL A 508 29.61 -8.79 -22.04
CA VAL A 508 28.66 -8.29 -21.06
C VAL A 508 29.40 -7.55 -19.95
N SER A 509 28.96 -6.33 -19.64
CA SER A 509 29.50 -5.50 -18.57
C SER A 509 28.48 -5.29 -17.44
N GLN A 510 28.97 -4.92 -16.25
CA GLN A 510 28.09 -4.64 -15.11
C GLN A 510 27.11 -3.49 -15.41
N ALA A 511 27.59 -2.40 -16.01
CA ALA A 511 26.77 -1.25 -16.38
C ALA A 511 25.66 -1.61 -17.38
N VAL A 512 25.88 -2.66 -18.17
CA VAL A 512 24.93 -3.17 -19.15
C VAL A 512 23.87 -4.06 -18.48
N ILE A 513 24.26 -4.87 -17.50
CA ILE A 513 23.32 -5.63 -16.66
C ILE A 513 22.38 -4.70 -15.91
N ASP A 514 22.91 -3.62 -15.32
CA ASP A 514 22.13 -2.65 -14.56
C ASP A 514 21.10 -1.90 -15.42
N ARG A 515 21.32 -1.82 -16.74
CA ARG A 515 20.40 -1.20 -17.71
C ARG A 515 19.28 -2.14 -18.19
N GLY A 516 19.39 -3.44 -17.93
CA GLY A 516 18.33 -4.43 -18.23
C GLY A 516 18.17 -4.83 -19.71
N TYR A 517 19.02 -4.35 -20.62
CA TYR A 517 18.94 -4.68 -22.05
C TYR A 517 20.31 -5.00 -22.64
N TYR A 518 20.54 -6.27 -23.02
CA TYR A 518 21.80 -6.71 -23.64
C TYR A 518 21.70 -8.02 -24.40
N SER A 519 22.65 -8.20 -25.33
CA SER A 519 22.88 -9.46 -26.03
C SER A 519 24.07 -10.18 -25.41
N VAL A 520 23.89 -11.46 -25.04
CA VAL A 520 25.02 -12.31 -24.67
C VAL A 520 25.65 -12.87 -25.95
N PRO A 521 26.97 -12.69 -26.16
CA PRO A 521 27.64 -13.20 -27.36
C PRO A 521 27.47 -14.72 -27.49
N TYR A 522 27.06 -15.17 -28.68
CA TYR A 522 27.08 -16.58 -29.07
C TYR A 522 26.31 -17.54 -28.15
N TRP A 523 25.21 -17.07 -27.55
CA TRP A 523 24.36 -17.79 -26.57
C TRP A 523 24.14 -19.29 -26.85
N ASN A 524 23.82 -19.63 -28.10
CA ASN A 524 23.48 -21.00 -28.53
C ASN A 524 24.69 -21.81 -29.05
N LYS A 525 25.91 -21.28 -29.00
CA LYS A 525 27.12 -21.92 -29.54
C LYS A 525 27.86 -22.68 -28.45
N LYS A 526 28.53 -23.76 -28.86
CA LYS A 526 29.29 -24.62 -27.94
C LYS A 526 30.63 -24.00 -27.60
N ILE A 527 30.99 -24.15 -26.34
CA ILE A 527 32.27 -23.73 -25.77
C ILE A 527 33.25 -24.89 -25.89
N GLN A 528 34.49 -24.60 -26.27
CA GLN A 528 35.61 -25.54 -26.33
C GLN A 528 36.63 -25.13 -25.28
N ILE A 529 36.52 -25.71 -24.08
CA ILE A 529 37.38 -25.35 -22.96
C ILE A 529 37.81 -26.59 -22.20
N LYS A 530 39.05 -26.62 -21.74
CA LYS A 530 39.49 -27.70 -20.85
C LYS A 530 38.81 -27.52 -19.49
N GLY A 531 37.75 -28.26 -19.21
CA GLY A 531 37.03 -28.12 -17.95
C GLY A 531 35.65 -28.77 -17.96
N TYR A 532 34.93 -28.59 -16.85
CA TYR A 532 33.60 -29.16 -16.62
C TYR A 532 32.56 -28.71 -17.68
N PHE A 533 32.72 -27.51 -18.22
CA PHE A 533 31.81 -26.91 -19.19
C PHE A 533 32.14 -27.22 -20.67
N ASP A 534 33.11 -28.11 -20.93
CA ASP A 534 33.50 -28.44 -22.31
C ASP A 534 32.33 -29.01 -23.13
N GLY A 535 32.18 -28.52 -24.35
CA GLY A 535 31.12 -28.95 -25.27
C GLY A 535 29.70 -28.46 -24.94
N GLN A 536 29.52 -27.75 -23.83
CA GLN A 536 28.23 -27.13 -23.48
C GLN A 536 28.00 -25.84 -24.28
N THR A 537 26.74 -25.46 -24.46
CA THR A 537 26.41 -24.13 -25.02
C THR A 537 26.72 -23.02 -24.01
N VAL A 538 26.91 -21.79 -24.46
CA VAL A 538 27.06 -20.62 -23.57
C VAL A 538 25.88 -20.52 -22.61
N GLU A 539 24.64 -20.71 -23.09
CA GLU A 539 23.45 -20.83 -22.25
C GLU A 539 23.59 -21.92 -21.19
N GLY A 540 23.97 -23.13 -21.60
CA GLY A 540 24.07 -24.29 -20.71
C GLY A 540 25.11 -24.07 -19.62
N ALA A 541 26.28 -23.54 -19.99
CA ALA A 541 27.37 -23.26 -19.06
C ALA A 541 26.98 -22.18 -18.05
N LEU A 542 26.46 -21.04 -18.51
CA LEU A 542 26.01 -19.95 -17.61
C LEU A 542 24.84 -20.39 -16.73
N GLY A 543 23.90 -21.16 -17.30
CA GLY A 543 22.80 -21.80 -16.59
C GLY A 543 23.29 -22.67 -15.43
N GLN A 544 24.25 -23.55 -15.71
CA GLN A 544 24.85 -24.44 -14.70
C GLN A 544 25.66 -23.66 -13.66
N ILE A 545 26.40 -22.62 -14.05
CA ILE A 545 27.16 -21.78 -13.11
C ILE A 545 26.25 -21.17 -12.06
N ALA A 546 25.18 -20.49 -12.48
CA ALA A 546 24.27 -19.88 -11.53
C ALA A 546 23.56 -20.95 -10.66
N SER A 547 23.29 -22.13 -11.21
CA SER A 547 22.64 -23.22 -10.48
C SER A 547 23.55 -23.80 -9.41
N ILE A 548 24.81 -24.05 -9.77
CA ILE A 548 25.84 -24.50 -8.84
C ILE A 548 26.07 -23.44 -7.77
N SER A 549 26.09 -22.15 -8.13
CA SER A 549 26.20 -21.06 -7.16
C SER A 549 25.07 -21.09 -6.11
N PHE A 550 23.82 -21.23 -6.55
CA PHE A 550 22.69 -21.34 -5.64
C PHE A 550 22.73 -22.63 -4.81
N LEU A 551 23.13 -23.76 -5.41
CA LEU A 551 23.29 -25.03 -4.70
C LEU A 551 24.38 -24.97 -3.63
N ILE A 552 25.51 -24.29 -3.89
CA ILE A 552 26.56 -24.04 -2.91
C ILE A 552 25.99 -23.23 -1.73
N ALA A 553 25.30 -22.13 -2.02
CA ALA A 553 24.68 -21.30 -0.99
C ALA A 553 23.68 -22.11 -0.14
N CYS A 554 22.85 -22.94 -0.78
CA CYS A 554 21.96 -23.87 -0.08
C CYS A 554 22.71 -24.90 0.77
N PHE A 555 23.80 -25.49 0.25
CA PHE A 555 24.57 -26.53 0.93
C PHE A 555 25.20 -26.03 2.24
N PHE A 556 25.72 -24.81 2.24
CA PHE A 556 26.31 -24.13 3.40
C PHE A 556 25.31 -23.30 4.23
N TYR A 557 24.00 -23.50 3.99
CA TYR A 557 22.90 -22.84 4.69
C TYR A 557 22.99 -21.32 4.70
N ASP A 558 23.43 -20.71 3.60
CA ASP A 558 23.56 -19.26 3.48
C ASP A 558 22.28 -18.53 3.95
N ASP A 559 22.45 -17.55 4.84
CA ASP A 559 21.32 -16.94 5.54
C ASP A 559 20.42 -16.17 4.56
N ASN A 560 21.01 -15.52 3.56
CA ASN A 560 20.28 -14.78 2.54
C ASN A 560 19.46 -15.74 1.67
N MET A 561 20.05 -16.86 1.27
CA MET A 561 19.36 -17.89 0.46
C MET A 561 18.27 -18.63 1.26
N GLN A 562 18.55 -19.00 2.51
CA GLN A 562 17.60 -19.72 3.36
C GLN A 562 16.42 -18.85 3.79
N SER A 563 16.67 -17.58 4.11
CA SER A 563 15.61 -16.58 4.35
C SER A 563 14.77 -16.39 3.09
N ALA A 564 15.41 -16.22 1.92
CA ALA A 564 14.69 -16.08 0.65
C ALA A 564 13.77 -17.28 0.35
N LEU A 565 14.22 -18.51 0.57
CA LEU A 565 13.41 -19.70 0.29
C LEU A 565 12.30 -19.94 1.34
N SER A 566 12.55 -19.63 2.61
CA SER A 566 11.58 -19.86 3.70
C SER A 566 10.51 -18.75 3.80
N ASP A 567 10.85 -17.51 3.46
CA ASP A 567 9.98 -16.35 3.66
C ASP A 567 8.90 -16.16 2.59
N ARG A 568 8.92 -16.90 1.48
CA ARG A 568 7.96 -16.72 0.38
C ARG A 568 6.51 -16.77 0.83
N ARG A 569 6.17 -17.77 1.64
CA ARG A 569 4.82 -17.93 2.19
C ARG A 569 4.49 -16.79 3.15
N SER A 570 5.44 -16.39 3.98
CA SER A 570 5.32 -15.27 4.90
C SER A 570 5.00 -13.96 4.16
N TYR A 571 5.72 -13.66 3.06
CA TYR A 571 5.45 -12.47 2.25
C TYR A 571 4.08 -12.48 1.57
N ILE A 572 3.62 -13.64 1.08
CA ILE A 572 2.27 -13.76 0.51
C ILE A 572 1.22 -13.49 1.59
N GLU A 573 1.35 -14.13 2.76
CA GLU A 573 0.43 -13.94 3.89
C GLU A 573 0.42 -12.49 4.37
N GLU A 574 1.59 -11.84 4.43
CA GLU A 574 1.72 -10.44 4.81
C GLU A 574 1.10 -9.49 3.78
N ILE A 575 1.33 -9.70 2.47
CA ILE A 575 0.69 -8.88 1.44
C ILE A 575 -0.84 -9.05 1.48
N GLN A 576 -1.35 -10.27 1.66
CA GLN A 576 -2.80 -10.50 1.79
C GLN A 576 -3.37 -9.83 3.05
N ALA A 577 -2.63 -9.84 4.16
CA ALA A 577 -3.03 -9.12 5.38
C ALA A 577 -3.11 -7.61 5.15
N ILE A 578 -2.11 -7.01 4.48
CA ILE A 578 -2.10 -5.59 4.14
C ILE A 578 -3.23 -5.25 3.16
N LYS A 579 -3.46 -6.06 2.13
CA LYS A 579 -4.58 -5.90 1.19
C LYS A 579 -5.93 -5.90 1.90
N LYS A 580 -6.13 -6.77 2.90
CA LYS A 580 -7.35 -6.80 3.71
C LYS A 580 -7.54 -5.50 4.50
N VAL A 581 -6.46 -4.95 5.05
CA VAL A 581 -6.47 -3.64 5.73
C VAL A 581 -6.80 -2.52 4.75
N LEU A 582 -6.15 -2.49 3.58
CA LEU A 582 -6.39 -1.48 2.55
C LEU A 582 -7.81 -1.53 1.99
N LYS A 583 -8.39 -2.72 1.82
CA LYS A 583 -9.79 -2.89 1.39
C LYS A 583 -10.76 -2.17 2.34
N ARG A 584 -10.49 -2.23 3.64
CA ARG A 584 -11.30 -1.57 4.67
C ARG A 584 -11.04 -0.07 4.69
N VAL A 585 -9.80 0.37 4.62
CA VAL A 585 -9.42 1.78 4.85
C VAL A 585 -9.55 2.63 3.58
N ALA A 586 -9.03 2.16 2.45
CA ALA A 586 -9.00 2.94 1.20
C ALA A 586 -10.38 3.06 0.54
N ASP A 587 -10.58 4.13 -0.23
CA ASP A 587 -11.74 4.28 -1.12
C ASP A 587 -11.78 3.10 -2.12
N PRO A 588 -12.97 2.61 -2.52
CA PRO A 588 -13.06 1.46 -3.43
C PRO A 588 -12.30 1.64 -4.74
N ALA A 589 -12.30 2.86 -5.32
CA ALA A 589 -11.53 3.14 -6.53
C ALA A 589 -10.01 3.04 -6.33
N VAL A 590 -9.51 3.53 -5.19
CA VAL A 590 -8.10 3.43 -4.81
C VAL A 590 -7.73 1.97 -4.56
N TYR A 591 -8.56 1.25 -3.81
CA TYR A 591 -8.37 -0.18 -3.56
C TYR A 591 -8.38 -1.01 -4.86
N GLU A 592 -9.29 -0.73 -5.80
CA GLU A 592 -9.29 -1.38 -7.12
C GLU A 592 -8.01 -1.12 -7.90
N THR A 593 -7.45 0.08 -7.80
CA THR A 593 -6.20 0.45 -8.47
C THR A 593 -5.04 -0.37 -7.90
N ILE A 594 -4.95 -0.44 -6.56
CA ILE A 594 -3.96 -1.26 -5.84
C ILE A 594 -4.17 -2.76 -6.18
N HIS A 595 -5.40 -3.24 -6.18
CA HIS A 595 -5.72 -4.63 -6.49
C HIS A 595 -5.34 -5.01 -7.92
N ARG A 596 -5.53 -4.11 -8.90
CA ARG A 596 -5.10 -4.32 -10.29
C ARG A 596 -3.58 -4.26 -10.45
N LYS A 597 -2.90 -3.38 -9.69
CA LYS A 597 -1.42 -3.31 -9.66
C LYS A 597 -0.81 -4.62 -9.12
N TYR A 598 -1.52 -5.32 -8.23
CA TYR A 598 -1.06 -6.53 -7.56
C TYR A 598 -2.10 -7.67 -7.64
N PRO A 599 -2.19 -8.46 -8.73
CA PRO A 599 -3.29 -9.42 -8.94
C PRO A 599 -3.22 -10.72 -8.12
N PHE A 600 -2.14 -10.94 -7.38
CA PHE A 600 -1.84 -12.21 -6.68
C PHE A 600 -2.54 -12.37 -5.32
#